data_AF-A0A936B085-F1
#
_entry.id   AF-A0A936B085-F1
#
_cell.length_a   1.000
_cell.length_b   1.000
_cell.length_c   1.000
_cell.angle_alpha   90.00
_cell.angle_beta   90.00
_cell.angle_gamma   90.00
#
_symmetry.space_group_name_H-M   'P 1'
#
loop_
_entity.id
_entity.type
_entity.pdbx_description
1 polymer ?
#
loop_
_entity_poly.entity_id
_entity_poly.type
_entity_poly.pdbx_seq_one_letter_code
_entity_poly.pdbx_strand_id
1 'polypeptide(L)'
;MNRLILIFAILLIASAQPAQRSVVVSAQEKTVNRTAAASESSELRYSKEEFAGLVEKLSEPGGYFDTDNLISNESSYLHVLGKMRQMKVSGGAYIGVGPDQSFSYIAQIRPKIAFITDIRRDNLLQHLLFKSLFALSRNRLEYLCLFFGKPVPTDIDKWNTRTVKEIVEYIDKTPGKVELFTSADARIREKAGDSGLKLSTRRSRHHHEISSSLLRRRAGSEIHQ
;
A
#
# COMPACT_ATOMS: atom_id res chain seq x y z
N MET A 1 25.88 -68.18 -46.08
CA MET A 1 26.95 -67.19 -46.39
C MET A 1 26.77 -65.97 -45.49
N ASN A 2 27.83 -65.63 -44.76
CA ASN A 2 28.17 -64.37 -44.08
C ASN A 2 27.18 -63.62 -43.17
N ARG A 3 27.46 -63.78 -41.87
CA ARG A 3 27.44 -62.84 -40.73
C ARG A 3 27.14 -61.35 -41.03
N LEU A 4 26.26 -60.74 -40.23
CA LEU A 4 26.67 -59.62 -39.37
C LEU A 4 25.75 -59.49 -38.14
N ILE A 5 26.39 -59.39 -36.98
CA ILE A 5 25.84 -59.17 -35.64
C ILE A 5 25.71 -57.65 -35.46
N LEU A 6 24.58 -57.16 -34.97
CA LEU A 6 24.60 -56.14 -33.91
C LEU A 6 23.34 -56.23 -33.04
N ILE A 7 23.61 -56.53 -31.78
CA ILE A 7 22.73 -56.61 -30.63
C ILE A 7 22.44 -55.17 -30.17
N PHE A 8 21.20 -54.81 -29.81
CA PHE A 8 20.88 -54.35 -28.45
C PHE A 8 19.37 -54.13 -28.22
N ALA A 9 18.91 -54.81 -27.16
CA ALA A 9 17.84 -54.47 -26.23
C ALA A 9 16.38 -54.37 -26.70
N ILE A 10 15.67 -55.45 -26.37
CA ILE A 10 14.24 -55.58 -26.14
C ILE A 10 13.77 -54.57 -25.07
N LEU A 11 12.64 -53.89 -25.33
CA LEU A 11 11.66 -53.61 -24.27
C LEU A 11 10.24 -53.62 -24.87
N LEU A 12 9.48 -54.65 -24.49
CA LEU A 12 8.03 -54.76 -24.73
C LEU A 12 7.32 -53.59 -24.03
N ILE A 13 6.57 -52.79 -24.79
CA ILE A 13 5.54 -51.91 -24.22
C ILE A 13 4.21 -52.65 -24.35
N ALA A 14 3.79 -53.28 -23.26
CA ALA A 14 2.43 -53.79 -23.11
C ALA A 14 1.48 -52.61 -22.92
N SER A 15 0.54 -52.46 -23.85
CA SER A 15 -0.58 -51.53 -23.77
C SER A 15 -1.60 -52.01 -22.74
N ALA A 16 -1.80 -51.25 -21.66
CA ALA A 16 -2.90 -51.43 -20.73
C ALA A 16 -3.70 -50.13 -20.62
N GLN A 17 -4.86 -50.08 -21.28
CA GLN A 17 -5.93 -49.14 -20.95
C GLN A 17 -6.70 -49.66 -19.73
N PRO A 18 -7.04 -48.81 -18.76
CA PRO A 18 -8.19 -49.04 -17.90
C PRO A 18 -9.32 -48.06 -18.20
N ALA A 19 -10.52 -48.63 -18.15
CA ALA A 19 -11.81 -48.03 -18.43
C ALA A 19 -12.17 -46.81 -17.56
N GLN A 20 -12.84 -45.84 -18.19
CA GLN A 20 -13.56 -44.76 -17.52
C GLN A 20 -14.69 -45.31 -16.65
N ARG A 21 -14.60 -45.06 -15.35
CA ARG A 21 -15.73 -45.16 -14.41
C ARG A 21 -16.32 -43.77 -14.23
N SER A 22 -17.55 -43.60 -14.68
CA SER A 22 -18.37 -42.41 -14.49
C SER A 22 -18.69 -42.23 -13.01
N VAL A 23 -18.07 -41.25 -12.36
CA VAL A 23 -18.47 -40.77 -11.04
C VAL A 23 -19.37 -39.55 -11.25
N VAL A 24 -20.66 -39.73 -10.97
CA VAL A 24 -21.62 -38.64 -10.82
C VAL A 24 -21.27 -37.91 -9.52
N VAL A 25 -20.57 -36.78 -9.62
CA VAL A 25 -20.32 -35.90 -8.48
C VAL A 25 -21.52 -34.97 -8.33
N SER A 26 -22.31 -35.18 -7.28
CA SER A 26 -23.37 -34.28 -6.86
C SER A 26 -22.77 -32.90 -6.53
N ALA A 27 -23.20 -31.89 -7.26
CA ALA A 27 -22.85 -30.49 -7.02
C ALA A 27 -23.62 -29.95 -5.81
N GLN A 28 -23.13 -30.21 -4.60
CA GLN A 28 -23.64 -29.56 -3.39
C GLN A 28 -22.55 -29.54 -2.31
N GLU A 29 -21.69 -28.52 -2.34
CA GLU A 29 -21.00 -27.93 -1.17
C GLU A 29 -20.00 -26.86 -1.62
N LYS A 30 -20.48 -25.63 -1.85
CA LYS A 30 -19.56 -24.48 -1.96
C LYS A 30 -20.19 -23.14 -1.60
N THR A 31 -21.05 -23.11 -0.58
CA THR A 31 -21.76 -21.88 -0.19
C THR A 31 -21.70 -21.55 1.31
N VAL A 32 -20.82 -22.17 2.10
CA VAL A 32 -20.74 -21.89 3.56
C VAL A 32 -19.49 -21.09 3.97
N ASN A 33 -18.45 -20.99 3.14
CA ASN A 33 -17.17 -20.40 3.58
C ASN A 33 -16.90 -18.93 3.20
N ARG A 34 -17.88 -18.17 2.68
CA ARG A 34 -17.70 -16.72 2.42
C ARG A 34 -18.09 -15.83 3.59
N THR A 35 -18.85 -16.32 4.56
CA THR A 35 -19.39 -15.53 5.67
C THR A 35 -18.44 -15.44 6.87
N ALA A 36 -17.64 -16.48 7.13
CA ALA A 36 -16.74 -16.53 8.29
C ALA A 36 -15.55 -15.55 8.20
N ALA A 37 -14.98 -15.34 7.01
CA ALA A 37 -13.84 -14.42 6.83
C ALA A 37 -14.22 -12.94 6.97
N ALA A 38 -15.47 -12.58 6.69
CA ALA A 38 -15.99 -11.22 6.90
C ALA A 38 -16.29 -10.95 8.38
N SER A 39 -16.72 -11.99 9.12
CA SER A 39 -17.13 -11.93 10.53
C SER A 39 -15.99 -11.67 11.52
N GLU A 40 -14.76 -12.16 11.26
CA GLU A 40 -13.63 -11.89 12.16
C GLU A 40 -13.04 -10.48 12.00
N SER A 41 -13.23 -9.84 10.84
CA SER A 41 -12.71 -8.50 10.56
C SER A 41 -13.54 -7.38 11.19
N SER A 42 -14.75 -7.70 11.67
CA SER A 42 -15.66 -6.74 12.30
C SER A 42 -15.46 -6.54 13.80
N GLU A 43 -14.71 -7.40 14.49
CA GLU A 43 -14.61 -7.36 15.96
C GLU A 43 -13.60 -6.34 16.50
N LEU A 44 -12.67 -5.84 15.68
CA LEU A 44 -11.66 -4.84 16.07
C LEU A 44 -11.88 -3.52 15.33
N ARG A 45 -13.05 -2.92 15.55
CA ARG A 45 -13.30 -1.54 15.14
C ARG A 45 -13.35 -0.65 16.38
N TYR A 46 -12.22 0.00 16.65
CA TYR A 46 -12.18 1.05 17.65
C TYR A 46 -13.12 2.19 17.26
N SER A 47 -13.91 2.68 18.21
CA SER A 47 -14.57 3.97 18.08
C SER A 47 -13.53 5.08 17.93
N LYS A 48 -14.01 6.25 17.51
CA LYS A 48 -13.20 7.46 17.41
C LYS A 48 -12.52 7.80 18.75
N GLU A 49 -13.27 7.66 19.84
CA GLU A 49 -12.85 7.94 21.21
C GLU A 49 -11.85 6.89 21.71
N GLU A 50 -12.11 5.61 21.44
CA GLU A 50 -11.20 4.53 21.81
C GLU A 50 -9.85 4.65 21.09
N PHE A 51 -9.86 4.99 19.79
CA PHE A 51 -8.63 5.20 19.04
C PHE A 51 -7.84 6.40 19.58
N ALA A 52 -8.51 7.55 19.79
CA ALA A 52 -7.85 8.73 20.31
C ALA A 52 -7.29 8.51 21.73
N GLY A 53 -8.07 7.86 22.60
CA GLY A 53 -7.65 7.53 23.96
C GLY A 53 -6.50 6.53 24.00
N LEU A 54 -6.47 5.55 23.09
CA LEU A 54 -5.34 4.62 22.97
C LEU A 54 -4.07 5.36 22.54
N VAL A 55 -4.16 6.26 21.56
CA VAL A 55 -3.03 7.08 21.13
C VAL A 55 -2.53 7.94 22.29
N GLU A 56 -3.41 8.61 23.03
CA GLU A 56 -3.02 9.44 24.17
C GLU A 56 -2.33 8.60 25.26
N LYS A 57 -2.91 7.46 25.63
CA LYS A 57 -2.36 6.55 26.65
C LYS A 57 -0.97 6.02 26.29
N LEU A 58 -0.71 5.75 25.01
CA LEU A 58 0.55 5.17 24.54
C LEU A 58 1.60 6.22 24.15
N SER A 59 1.24 7.52 24.10
CA SER A 59 2.13 8.57 23.64
C SER A 59 2.62 9.45 24.78
N GLU A 60 3.88 9.83 24.72
CA GLU A 60 4.43 10.91 25.52
C GLU A 60 4.19 12.27 24.84
N PRO A 61 4.32 13.40 25.57
CA PRO A 61 4.38 14.72 24.96
C PRO A 61 5.47 14.79 23.88
N GLY A 62 5.18 15.46 22.77
CA GLY A 62 6.12 15.56 21.65
C GLY A 62 7.41 16.29 22.03
N GLY A 63 8.56 15.70 21.74
CA GLY A 63 9.87 16.35 21.85
C GLY A 63 10.17 17.30 20.69
N TYR A 64 11.17 18.16 20.88
CA TYR A 64 11.75 18.98 19.81
C TYR A 64 12.83 18.21 19.08
N PHE A 65 12.79 18.24 17.75
CA PHE A 65 13.80 17.65 16.87
C PHE A 65 14.19 18.69 15.82
N ASP A 66 15.49 18.81 15.57
CA ASP A 66 16.10 19.77 14.64
C ASP A 66 16.09 19.32 13.18
N THR A 67 15.62 18.09 12.91
CA THR A 67 15.64 17.43 11.60
C THR A 67 14.27 16.84 11.24
N ASP A 68 13.86 17.05 9.99
CA ASP A 68 12.62 16.53 9.41
C ASP A 68 12.82 15.10 8.89
N ASN A 69 12.93 14.13 9.81
CA ASN A 69 13.04 12.69 9.50
C ASN A 69 11.67 12.05 9.24
N LEU A 70 10.91 12.67 8.35
CA LEU A 70 9.52 12.35 8.05
C LEU A 70 9.35 11.39 6.87
N ILE A 71 10.44 11.08 6.16
CA ILE A 71 10.46 10.17 5.02
C ILE A 71 11.69 9.27 5.18
N SER A 72 11.54 7.98 4.88
CA SER A 72 12.68 7.08 4.93
C SER A 72 13.68 7.31 3.79
N ASN A 73 14.96 7.15 4.09
CA ASN A 73 16.06 7.14 3.13
C ASN A 73 16.45 5.73 2.65
N GLU A 74 15.79 4.68 3.13
CA GLU A 74 16.17 3.31 2.75
C GLU A 74 15.58 2.94 1.38
N SER A 75 16.46 2.62 0.43
CA SER A 75 16.06 2.15 -0.90
C SER A 75 15.69 0.66 -0.93
N SER A 76 16.07 -0.10 0.09
CA SER A 76 16.00 -1.57 0.13
C SER A 76 14.82 -2.12 0.91
N TYR A 77 13.94 -1.28 1.48
CA TYR A 77 12.85 -1.74 2.35
C TYR A 77 11.89 -2.73 1.67
N LEU A 78 11.79 -2.73 0.33
CA LEU A 78 10.97 -3.70 -0.40
C LEU A 78 11.65 -5.08 -0.58
N HIS A 79 12.95 -5.22 -0.36
CA HIS A 79 13.68 -6.48 -0.58
C HIS A 79 13.15 -7.62 0.29
N VAL A 80 12.74 -7.31 1.52
CA VAL A 80 12.24 -8.32 2.47
C VAL A 80 10.87 -8.88 2.09
N LEU A 81 10.09 -8.16 1.26
CA LEU A 81 8.73 -8.58 0.88
C LEU A 81 8.72 -9.92 0.14
N GLY A 82 9.76 -10.22 -0.65
CA GLY A 82 9.89 -11.50 -1.33
C GLY A 82 9.97 -12.67 -0.35
N LYS A 83 10.82 -12.53 0.68
CA LYS A 83 10.99 -13.54 1.73
C LYS A 83 9.74 -13.66 2.60
N MET A 84 9.09 -12.54 2.94
CA MET A 84 7.83 -12.54 3.69
C MET A 84 6.74 -13.33 2.96
N ARG A 85 6.62 -13.17 1.64
CA ARG A 85 5.69 -13.97 0.83
C ARG A 85 6.02 -15.45 0.85
N GLN A 86 7.29 -15.82 0.69
CA GLN A 86 7.74 -17.22 0.78
C GLN A 86 7.42 -17.83 2.14
N MET A 87 7.57 -17.05 3.21
CA MET A 87 7.26 -17.45 4.58
C MET A 87 5.76 -17.37 4.92
N LYS A 88 4.91 -16.92 3.99
CA LYS A 88 3.47 -16.74 4.18
C LYS A 88 3.11 -15.89 5.40
N VAL A 89 3.92 -14.85 5.68
CA VAL A 89 3.65 -13.91 6.77
C VAL A 89 2.34 -13.17 6.47
N SER A 90 1.33 -13.36 7.31
CA SER A 90 0.03 -12.70 7.17
C SER A 90 -0.73 -12.63 8.49
N GLY A 91 -1.63 -11.66 8.63
CA GLY A 91 -2.47 -11.48 9.81
C GLY A 91 -1.70 -10.99 11.05
N GLY A 92 -2.25 -11.28 12.24
CA GLY A 92 -1.64 -10.94 13.52
C GLY A 92 -1.58 -9.43 13.81
N ALA A 93 -0.62 -9.03 14.62
CA ALA A 93 -0.31 -7.63 14.90
C ALA A 93 0.99 -7.22 14.19
N TYR A 94 1.01 -6.02 13.63
CA TYR A 94 2.23 -5.40 13.11
C TYR A 94 2.76 -4.38 14.11
N ILE A 95 4.07 -4.41 14.36
CA ILE A 95 4.78 -3.38 15.13
C ILE A 95 5.95 -2.93 14.26
N GLY A 96 6.02 -1.63 13.97
CA GLY A 96 7.06 -1.02 13.16
C GLY A 96 7.53 0.30 13.75
N VAL A 97 8.65 0.79 13.25
CA VAL A 97 9.24 2.08 13.64
C VAL A 97 9.30 2.98 12.42
N GLY A 98 9.19 4.29 12.64
CA GLY A 98 9.52 5.27 11.62
C GLY A 98 8.35 5.63 10.71
N PRO A 99 8.66 6.26 9.56
CA PRO A 99 7.63 6.87 8.74
C PRO A 99 6.96 5.84 7.80
N ASP A 100 6.87 6.15 6.52
CA ASP A 100 5.92 5.59 5.55
C ASP A 100 6.19 4.14 5.10
N GLN A 101 7.39 3.60 5.32
CA GLN A 101 7.74 2.22 4.94
C GLN A 101 6.79 1.17 5.52
N SER A 102 6.31 1.41 6.74
CA SER A 102 5.38 0.52 7.46
C SER A 102 4.15 0.18 6.62
N PHE A 103 3.67 1.10 5.76
CA PHE A 103 2.50 0.84 4.91
C PHE A 103 2.72 -0.30 3.90
N SER A 104 3.92 -0.45 3.36
CA SER A 104 4.21 -1.54 2.41
C SER A 104 4.17 -2.90 3.10
N TYR A 105 4.70 -2.97 4.31
CA TYR A 105 4.63 -4.19 5.13
C TYR A 105 3.21 -4.48 5.57
N ILE A 106 2.47 -3.48 6.05
CA ILE A 106 1.05 -3.62 6.44
C ILE A 106 0.22 -4.10 5.25
N ALA A 107 0.43 -3.55 4.04
CA ALA A 107 -0.27 -3.98 2.84
C ALA A 107 0.03 -5.45 2.48
N GLN A 108 1.27 -5.91 2.67
CA GLN A 108 1.69 -7.29 2.42
C GLN A 108 1.18 -8.27 3.49
N ILE A 109 1.26 -7.90 4.77
CA ILE A 109 0.92 -8.76 5.91
C ILE A 109 -0.60 -8.80 6.13
N ARG A 110 -1.31 -7.69 5.89
CA ARG A 110 -2.72 -7.50 6.26
C ARG A 110 -2.99 -7.86 7.74
N PRO A 111 -2.30 -7.20 8.68
CA PRO A 111 -2.50 -7.45 10.10
C PRO A 111 -3.90 -7.01 10.56
N LYS A 112 -4.39 -7.60 11.65
CA LYS A 112 -5.64 -7.18 12.33
C LYS A 112 -5.46 -5.82 13.02
N ILE A 113 -4.24 -5.51 13.48
CA ILE A 113 -3.88 -4.25 14.13
C ILE A 113 -2.42 -3.87 13.82
N ALA A 114 -2.13 -2.58 13.71
CA ALA A 114 -0.78 -2.07 13.44
C ALA A 114 -0.42 -0.95 14.43
N PHE A 115 0.73 -1.11 15.09
CA PHE A 115 1.37 -0.09 15.90
C PHE A 115 2.60 0.41 15.16
N ILE A 116 2.64 1.70 14.85
CA ILE A 116 3.82 2.34 14.29
C ILE A 116 4.33 3.31 15.36
N THR A 117 5.48 2.99 15.93
CA THR A 117 6.07 3.79 17.00
C THR A 117 7.08 4.78 16.43
N ASP A 118 7.01 6.00 16.92
CA ASP A 118 7.99 7.05 16.61
C ASP A 118 8.06 8.01 17.78
N ILE A 119 9.26 8.57 17.99
CA ILE A 119 9.51 9.60 19.00
C ILE A 119 8.95 10.97 18.57
N ARG A 120 8.65 11.15 17.28
CA ARG A 120 8.15 12.40 16.69
C ARG A 120 6.64 12.37 16.57
N ARG A 121 5.97 13.27 17.28
CA ARG A 121 4.51 13.44 17.16
C ARG A 121 4.08 13.82 15.74
N ASP A 122 4.92 14.54 15.00
CA ASP A 122 4.65 14.89 13.60
C ASP A 122 4.55 13.66 12.69
N ASN A 123 5.28 12.57 12.99
CA ASN A 123 5.17 11.33 12.21
C ASN A 123 3.80 10.65 12.41
N LEU A 124 3.23 10.68 13.62
CA LEU A 124 1.84 10.24 13.84
C LEU A 124 0.86 11.05 12.98
N LEU A 125 1.00 12.38 12.98
CA LEU A 125 0.11 13.25 12.21
C LEU A 125 0.24 13.01 10.71
N GLN A 126 1.46 12.75 10.23
CA GLN A 126 1.71 12.37 8.85
C GLN A 126 1.10 11.01 8.49
N HIS A 127 1.18 10.03 9.38
CA HIS A 127 0.48 8.75 9.20
C HIS A 127 -1.04 8.92 9.11
N LEU A 128 -1.63 9.82 9.91
CA LEU A 128 -3.05 10.17 9.80
C LEU A 128 -3.39 10.87 8.48
N LEU A 129 -2.51 11.75 7.99
CA LEU A 129 -2.63 12.38 6.68
C LEU A 129 -2.66 11.31 5.57
N PHE A 130 -1.69 10.39 5.55
CA PHE A 130 -1.63 9.33 4.54
C PHE A 130 -2.81 8.36 4.64
N LYS A 131 -3.19 7.95 5.86
CA LYS A 131 -4.40 7.14 6.11
C LYS A 131 -5.65 7.81 5.54
N SER A 132 -5.80 9.12 5.74
CA SER A 132 -6.94 9.89 5.23
C SER A 132 -6.94 9.97 3.71
N LEU A 133 -5.78 10.20 3.10
CA LEU A 133 -5.62 10.15 1.64
C LEU A 133 -5.97 8.77 1.08
N PHE A 134 -5.48 7.67 1.66
CA PHE A 134 -5.84 6.32 1.23
C PHE A 134 -7.34 6.09 1.30
N ALA A 135 -8.00 6.54 2.37
CA ALA A 135 -9.44 6.38 2.53
C ALA A 135 -10.27 7.23 1.53
N LEU A 136 -9.74 8.37 1.09
CA LEU A 136 -10.41 9.28 0.14
C LEU A 136 -10.12 8.97 -1.33
N SER A 137 -9.12 8.14 -1.62
CA SER A 137 -8.65 7.90 -2.99
C SER A 137 -9.13 6.56 -3.52
N ARG A 138 -9.71 6.56 -4.72
CA ARG A 138 -10.06 5.33 -5.43
C ARG A 138 -8.83 4.58 -5.91
N ASN A 139 -7.80 5.32 -6.30
CA ASN A 139 -6.55 4.74 -6.80
C ASN A 139 -5.35 5.66 -6.59
N ARG A 140 -4.18 5.15 -7.01
CA ARG A 140 -2.88 5.81 -6.92
C ARG A 140 -2.81 7.16 -7.62
N LEU A 141 -3.54 7.38 -8.72
CA LEU A 141 -3.54 8.69 -9.37
C LEU A 141 -4.33 9.69 -8.55
N GLU A 142 -5.56 9.34 -8.15
CA GLU A 142 -6.39 10.23 -7.33
C GLU A 142 -5.71 10.60 -6.02
N TYR A 143 -5.00 9.66 -5.40
CA TYR A 143 -4.16 9.92 -4.23
C TYR A 143 -3.17 11.06 -4.47
N LEU A 144 -2.42 11.01 -5.58
CA LEU A 144 -1.44 12.05 -5.91
C LEU A 144 -2.11 13.37 -6.30
N CYS A 145 -3.25 13.31 -7.00
CA CYS A 145 -4.02 14.50 -7.34
C CYS A 145 -4.52 15.22 -6.07
N LEU A 146 -5.07 14.49 -5.10
CA LEU A 146 -5.47 15.05 -3.80
C LEU A 146 -4.27 15.56 -2.98
N PHE A 147 -3.13 14.86 -3.05
CA PHE A 147 -1.93 15.27 -2.34
C PHE A 147 -1.36 16.60 -2.87
N PHE A 148 -1.30 16.74 -4.19
CA PHE A 148 -0.70 17.90 -4.86
C PHE A 148 -1.69 19.01 -5.26
N GLY A 149 -2.99 18.81 -5.08
CA GLY A 149 -4.03 19.74 -5.53
C GLY A 149 -4.15 19.80 -7.06
N LYS A 150 -4.02 18.66 -7.73
CA LYS A 150 -4.14 18.54 -9.19
C LYS A 150 -5.53 18.01 -9.57
N PRO A 151 -6.06 18.35 -10.76
CA PRO A 151 -7.33 17.81 -11.23
C PRO A 151 -7.27 16.28 -11.33
N VAL A 152 -8.37 15.63 -10.98
CA VAL A 152 -8.56 14.19 -11.19
C VAL A 152 -9.19 14.00 -12.58
N PRO A 153 -8.65 13.13 -13.45
CA PRO A 153 -9.28 12.82 -14.73
C PRO A 153 -10.71 12.31 -14.57
N THR A 154 -11.57 12.61 -15.54
CA THR A 154 -12.95 12.10 -15.55
C THR A 154 -13.00 10.58 -15.73
N ASP A 155 -12.00 9.99 -16.39
CA ASP A 155 -11.88 8.56 -16.65
C ASP A 155 -10.97 7.83 -15.65
N ILE A 156 -10.96 8.28 -14.39
CA ILE A 156 -10.10 7.81 -13.30
C ILE A 156 -10.05 6.28 -13.12
N ASP A 157 -11.12 5.54 -13.40
CA ASP A 157 -11.13 4.08 -13.28
C ASP A 157 -10.17 3.40 -14.27
N LYS A 158 -9.91 4.02 -15.43
CA LYS A 158 -8.91 3.53 -16.40
C LYS A 158 -7.48 3.67 -15.87
N TRP A 159 -7.26 4.42 -14.79
CA TRP A 159 -5.95 4.61 -14.18
C TRP A 159 -5.55 3.52 -13.19
N ASN A 160 -6.46 2.57 -12.90
CA ASN A 160 -6.17 1.42 -12.03
C ASN A 160 -5.09 0.49 -12.62
N THR A 161 -4.99 0.42 -13.95
CA THR A 161 -4.05 -0.47 -14.67
C THR A 161 -2.90 0.28 -15.33
N ARG A 162 -2.85 1.61 -15.23
CA ARG A 162 -1.77 2.43 -15.80
C ARG A 162 -0.46 2.19 -15.07
N THR A 163 0.62 2.30 -15.82
CA THR A 163 1.98 2.16 -15.30
C THR A 163 2.34 3.33 -14.40
N VAL A 164 3.34 3.13 -13.53
CA VAL A 164 3.90 4.21 -12.70
C VAL A 164 4.40 5.36 -13.56
N LYS A 165 5.03 5.07 -14.71
CA LYS A 165 5.52 6.07 -15.66
C LYS A 165 4.40 6.99 -16.14
N GLU A 166 3.28 6.43 -16.60
CA GLU A 166 2.13 7.21 -17.07
C GLU A 166 1.52 8.09 -15.97
N ILE A 167 1.48 7.59 -14.75
CA ILE A 167 0.98 8.36 -13.59
C ILE A 167 1.90 9.53 -13.27
N VAL A 168 3.21 9.29 -13.23
CA VAL A 168 4.20 10.35 -13.01
C VAL A 168 4.11 11.39 -14.12
N GLU A 169 4.05 10.97 -15.39
CA GLU A 169 3.90 11.87 -16.52
C GLU A 169 2.64 12.74 -16.41
N TYR A 170 1.51 12.18 -15.98
CA TYR A 170 0.30 12.96 -15.75
C TYR A 170 0.50 14.02 -14.67
N ILE A 171 1.06 13.62 -13.53
CA ILE A 171 1.31 14.52 -12.41
C ILE A 171 2.28 15.64 -12.80
N ASP A 172 3.32 15.34 -13.57
CA ASP A 172 4.32 16.31 -14.00
C ASP A 172 3.76 17.31 -15.02
N LYS A 173 2.96 16.84 -15.97
CA LYS A 173 2.36 17.69 -17.04
C LYS A 173 1.18 18.51 -16.54
N THR A 174 0.54 18.11 -15.46
CA THR A 174 -0.70 18.74 -14.98
C THR A 174 -0.41 19.77 -13.88
N PRO A 175 -0.67 21.08 -14.09
CA PRO A 175 -0.45 22.08 -13.06
C PRO A 175 -1.41 21.88 -11.87
N GLY A 176 -0.90 22.13 -10.65
CA GLY A 176 -1.73 22.19 -9.45
C GLY A 176 -2.59 23.45 -9.44
N LYS A 177 -3.74 23.40 -8.76
CA LYS A 177 -4.65 24.53 -8.57
C LYS A 177 -4.85 24.77 -7.08
N VAL A 178 -4.77 26.03 -6.65
CA VAL A 178 -4.86 26.41 -5.24
C VAL A 178 -6.22 26.01 -4.65
N GLU A 179 -7.29 26.14 -5.44
CA GLU A 179 -8.65 25.80 -5.06
C GLU A 179 -8.81 24.29 -4.85
N LEU A 180 -8.19 23.49 -5.72
CA LEU A 180 -8.17 22.03 -5.59
C LEU A 180 -7.34 21.58 -4.39
N PHE A 181 -6.19 22.22 -4.15
CA PHE A 181 -5.39 21.94 -2.96
C PHE A 181 -6.15 22.25 -1.67
N THR A 182 -6.79 23.42 -1.61
CA THR A 182 -7.52 23.89 -0.43
C THR A 182 -8.73 23.00 -0.13
N SER A 183 -9.51 22.66 -1.15
CA SER A 183 -10.64 21.74 -1.01
C SER A 183 -10.21 20.32 -0.65
N ALA A 184 -9.12 19.82 -1.22
CA ALA A 184 -8.54 18.54 -0.83
C ALA A 184 -8.05 18.57 0.63
N ASP A 185 -7.43 19.67 1.08
CA ASP A 185 -6.99 19.81 2.47
C ASP A 185 -8.15 19.80 3.47
N ALA A 186 -9.22 20.53 3.19
CA ALA A 186 -10.42 20.50 4.01
C ALA A 186 -10.97 19.07 4.16
N ARG A 187 -11.13 18.35 3.04
CA ARG A 187 -11.63 16.96 3.03
C ARG A 187 -10.71 16.00 3.79
N ILE A 188 -9.41 16.16 3.66
CA ILE A 188 -8.42 15.32 4.34
C ILE A 188 -8.43 15.57 5.85
N ARG A 189 -8.58 16.83 6.28
CA ARG A 189 -8.70 17.18 7.70
C ARG A 189 -10.00 16.66 8.31
N GLU A 190 -11.09 16.80 7.59
CA GLU A 190 -12.38 16.22 7.97
C GLU A 190 -12.23 14.70 8.14
N LYS A 191 -11.65 14.02 7.15
CA LYS A 191 -11.43 12.58 7.20
C LYS A 191 -10.51 12.14 8.34
N ALA A 192 -9.45 12.89 8.62
CA ALA A 192 -8.57 12.63 9.75
C ALA A 192 -9.31 12.80 11.09
N GLY A 193 -10.31 13.69 11.15
CA GLY A 193 -11.18 13.88 12.30
C GLY A 193 -11.96 12.63 12.73
N ASP A 194 -12.14 11.64 11.83
CA ASP A 194 -12.72 10.33 12.16
C ASP A 194 -11.87 9.56 13.17
N SER A 195 -10.58 9.89 13.32
CA SER A 195 -9.70 9.28 14.30
C SER A 195 -9.72 9.97 15.67
N GLY A 196 -10.49 11.04 15.84
CA GLY A 196 -10.52 11.81 17.09
C GLY A 196 -9.29 12.69 17.31
N LEU A 197 -8.36 12.71 16.37
CA LEU A 197 -7.15 13.51 16.41
C LEU A 197 -7.21 14.59 15.33
N LYS A 198 -6.58 15.75 15.61
CA LYS A 198 -6.53 16.86 14.66
C LYS A 198 -5.17 16.87 13.97
N LEU A 199 -5.17 16.98 12.65
CA LEU A 199 -3.95 17.26 11.88
C LEU A 199 -3.42 18.66 12.24
N SER A 200 -2.10 18.80 12.27
CA SER A 200 -1.47 20.11 12.46
C SER A 200 -1.82 21.05 11.29
N THR A 201 -1.70 22.36 11.51
CA THR A 201 -1.89 23.38 10.46
C THR A 201 -0.73 23.41 9.46
N ARG A 202 0.33 22.62 9.67
CA ARG A 202 1.63 22.74 9.01
C ARG A 202 1.71 22.13 7.59
N ARG A 203 0.67 21.42 7.12
CA ARG A 203 0.65 20.76 5.79
C ARG A 203 1.02 21.70 4.64
N SER A 204 0.62 22.98 4.71
CA SER A 204 0.92 23.97 3.66
C SER A 204 2.42 24.19 3.44
N ARG A 205 3.28 23.97 4.45
CA ARG A 205 4.74 24.09 4.28
C ARG A 205 5.35 22.89 3.55
N HIS A 206 4.90 21.68 3.87
CA HIS A 206 5.36 20.45 3.21
C HIS A 206 5.03 20.41 1.71
N HIS A 207 3.86 20.90 1.30
CA HIS A 207 3.53 21.01 -0.13
C HIS A 207 4.45 21.99 -0.86
N HIS A 208 4.76 23.14 -0.25
CA HIS A 208 5.66 24.13 -0.83
C HIS A 208 7.09 23.57 -0.95
N GLU A 209 7.57 22.84 0.06
CA GLU A 209 8.92 22.28 0.10
C GLU A 209 9.10 21.06 -0.82
N ILE A 210 8.11 20.17 -0.91
CA ILE A 210 8.10 19.05 -1.86
C ILE A 210 8.00 19.58 -3.29
N SER A 211 7.09 20.53 -3.56
CA SER A 211 6.98 21.13 -4.90
C SER A 211 8.26 21.87 -5.31
N SER A 212 8.86 22.64 -4.40
CA SER A 212 10.10 23.38 -4.69
C SER A 212 11.34 22.48 -4.76
N SER A 213 11.41 21.39 -3.99
CA SER A 213 12.50 20.40 -4.12
C SER A 213 12.42 19.57 -5.41
N LEU A 214 11.22 19.20 -5.86
CA LEU A 214 11.00 18.56 -7.17
C LEU A 214 11.37 19.49 -8.32
N LEU A 215 10.98 20.77 -8.24
CA LEU A 215 11.38 21.79 -9.21
C LEU A 215 12.91 22.05 -9.22
N ARG A 216 13.55 22.10 -8.04
CA ARG A 216 15.01 22.28 -7.94
C ARG A 216 15.81 21.08 -8.49
N ARG A 217 15.35 19.84 -8.27
CA ARG A 217 15.98 18.64 -8.84
C ARG A 217 15.90 18.61 -10.37
N ARG A 218 14.84 19.17 -10.96
CA ARG A 218 14.67 19.30 -12.40
C ARG A 218 15.64 20.31 -13.01
N ALA A 219 15.78 21.49 -12.39
CA ALA A 219 16.76 22.50 -12.82
C ALA A 219 18.21 22.01 -12.73
N GLY A 220 18.54 21.13 -11.77
CA GLY A 220 19.85 20.51 -11.66
C GLY A 220 20.13 19.40 -12.70
N SER A 221 19.09 18.74 -13.23
CA SER A 221 19.25 17.68 -14.24
C SER A 221 19.43 18.18 -15.68
N GLU A 222 19.10 19.45 -15.96
CA GLU A 222 19.26 20.08 -17.28
C GLU A 222 20.67 20.69 -17.48
N ILE A 223 21.54 20.70 -16.46
CA ILE A 223 22.90 21.27 -16.53
C ILE A 223 23.96 20.20 -16.91
N HIS A 224 23.56 18.93 -17.06
CA HIS A 224 24.46 17.81 -17.40
C HIS A 224 23.99 16.95 -18.59
N GLN A 225 23.33 17.56 -19.59
CA GLN A 225 23.20 16.97 -20.93
C GLN A 225 23.94 17.80 -21.97
#